data_AF-A0A536WHG0-F1
#
_entry.id   AF-A0A536WHG0-F1
#
_cell.length_a   1.000
_cell.length_b   1.000
_cell.length_c   1.000
_cell.angle_alpha   90.00
_cell.angle_beta   90.00
_cell.angle_gamma   90.00
#
_symmetry.space_group_name_H-M   'P 1'
#
loop_
_entity.id
_entity.type
_entity.pdbx_description
1 polymer ?
#
loop_
_entity_poly.entity_id
_entity_poly.type
_entity_poly.pdbx_seq_one_letter_code
_entity_poly.pdbx_strand_id
1 'polypeptide(L)'
;MIRNVLGATLASGAVFALSALAQGADPSLGRNLAAACANCHGTNGMSVQGMPNLAGQQRAYLVQQMQDFRTGKRPATIMHQLAKGYTDEQIEALAAYFAAQKAR
;
A
#
# COMPACT_ATOMS: atom_id res chain seq x y z
N MET A 1 54.74 -14.09 -44.03
CA MET A 1 53.64 -14.40 -43.09
C MET A 1 53.70 -13.38 -41.96
N ILE A 2 52.95 -12.29 -42.08
CA ILE A 2 52.96 -11.15 -41.16
C ILE A 2 52.11 -11.53 -39.94
N ARG A 3 52.71 -11.55 -38.74
CA ARG A 3 52.01 -11.82 -37.48
C ARG A 3 51.47 -10.53 -36.89
N ASN A 4 50.21 -10.65 -36.47
CA ASN A 4 49.32 -9.63 -35.94
C ASN A 4 49.88 -8.77 -34.81
N VAL A 5 49.51 -7.49 -34.94
CA VAL A 5 49.09 -6.51 -33.94
C VAL A 5 48.63 -7.11 -32.60
N LEU A 6 48.94 -6.45 -31.48
CA LEU A 6 47.94 -5.98 -30.52
C LEU A 6 48.64 -5.18 -29.40
N GLY A 7 48.42 -3.86 -29.41
CA GLY A 7 48.57 -3.03 -28.23
C GLY A 7 47.39 -3.25 -27.28
N ALA A 8 47.66 -3.27 -25.99
CA ALA A 8 46.64 -3.30 -24.96
C ALA A 8 46.80 -2.06 -24.06
N THR A 9 46.11 -0.98 -24.42
CA THR A 9 45.89 0.16 -23.52
C THR A 9 44.78 -0.22 -22.55
N LEU A 10 45.12 -0.30 -21.26
CA LEU A 10 44.18 -0.50 -20.16
C LEU A 10 43.30 0.76 -20.03
N ALA A 11 42.04 0.67 -20.48
CA ALA A 11 41.02 1.67 -20.18
C ALA A 11 40.25 1.23 -18.92
N SER A 12 40.54 1.87 -17.79
CA SER A 12 39.79 1.73 -16.54
C SER A 12 38.39 2.32 -16.69
N GLY A 13 37.41 1.47 -17.01
CA GLY A 13 35.98 1.81 -16.91
C GLY A 13 35.49 1.60 -15.47
N ALA A 14 35.35 2.68 -14.70
CA ALA A 14 34.66 2.63 -13.41
C ALA A 14 33.14 2.46 -13.66
N VAL A 15 32.65 1.23 -13.47
CA VAL A 15 31.22 0.93 -13.52
C VAL A 15 30.60 1.39 -12.19
N PHE A 16 29.94 2.54 -12.20
CA PHE A 16 29.05 2.93 -11.11
C PHE A 16 27.82 2.01 -11.14
N ALA A 17 27.86 0.95 -10.32
CA ALA A 17 26.72 0.07 -10.12
C ALA A 17 25.59 0.86 -9.44
N LEU A 18 24.56 1.19 -10.21
CA LEU A 18 23.30 1.73 -9.69
C LEU A 18 22.61 0.62 -8.90
N SER A 19 22.87 0.58 -7.60
CA SER A 19 22.10 -0.25 -6.68
C SER A 19 20.73 0.40 -6.54
N ALA A 20 19.76 -0.06 -7.34
CA ALA A 20 18.36 0.21 -7.08
C ALA A 20 18.01 -0.44 -5.74
N LEU A 21 18.11 0.34 -4.67
CA LEU A 21 17.57 -0.03 -3.37
C LEU A 21 16.07 -0.25 -3.60
N ALA A 22 15.63 -1.50 -3.55
CA ALA A 22 14.23 -1.79 -3.29
C ALA A 22 13.90 -1.11 -1.95
N GLN A 23 13.24 0.05 -1.98
CA GLN A 23 12.64 0.60 -0.77
C GLN A 23 11.61 -0.42 -0.29
N GLY A 24 11.93 -1.13 0.78
CA GLY A 24 10.99 -2.04 1.42
C GLY A 24 9.73 -1.28 1.81
N ALA A 25 8.57 -1.92 1.65
CA ALA A 25 7.29 -1.33 2.03
C ALA A 25 7.34 -0.83 3.48
N ASP A 26 6.91 0.41 3.72
CA ASP A 26 6.87 0.99 5.07
C ASP A 26 5.86 0.23 5.93
N PRO A 27 6.29 -0.48 7.00
CA PRO A 27 5.40 -1.27 7.84
C PRO A 27 4.40 -0.39 8.62
N SER A 28 4.66 0.91 8.74
CA SER A 28 3.79 1.86 9.43
C SER A 28 2.70 2.46 8.54
N LEU A 29 2.79 2.31 7.21
CA LEU A 29 1.88 2.94 6.24
C LEU A 29 0.41 2.69 6.57
N GLY A 30 0.02 1.43 6.75
CA GLY A 30 -1.37 1.06 7.05
C GLY A 30 -1.90 1.71 8.33
N ARG A 31 -1.06 1.76 9.38
CA ARG A 31 -1.41 2.40 10.66
C ARG A 31 -1.58 3.91 10.48
N ASN A 32 -0.66 4.56 9.79
CA ASN A 32 -0.66 6.01 9.60
C ASN A 32 -1.90 6.44 8.80
N LEU A 33 -2.25 5.72 7.74
CA LEU A 33 -3.45 5.98 6.95
C LEU A 33 -4.73 5.71 7.75
N ALA A 34 -4.75 4.64 8.55
CA ALA A 34 -5.92 4.22 9.32
C ALA A 34 -6.35 5.24 10.40
N ALA A 35 -5.46 6.15 10.80
CA ALA A 35 -5.77 7.21 11.76
C ALA A 35 -6.95 8.08 11.28
N ALA A 36 -7.04 8.37 9.98
CA ALA A 36 -8.14 9.15 9.41
C ALA A 36 -9.51 8.44 9.49
N CYS A 37 -9.51 7.11 9.51
CA CYS A 37 -10.72 6.30 9.54
C CYS A 37 -11.39 6.30 10.93
N ALA A 38 -10.61 6.56 11.98
CA ALA A 38 -11.08 6.48 13.37
C ALA A 38 -12.20 7.46 13.70
N ASN A 39 -12.27 8.59 12.99
CA ASN A 39 -13.32 9.60 13.16
C ASN A 39 -14.74 9.04 12.94
N CYS A 40 -14.88 7.98 12.14
CA CYS A 40 -16.17 7.35 11.87
C CYS A 40 -16.22 5.89 12.32
N HIS A 41 -15.15 5.13 12.07
CA HIS A 41 -15.09 3.70 12.37
C HIS A 41 -14.53 3.39 13.75
N GLY A 42 -14.24 4.41 14.56
CA GLY A 42 -13.69 4.29 15.90
C GLY A 42 -12.20 3.92 15.92
N THR A 43 -11.58 4.05 17.09
CA THR A 43 -10.16 3.70 17.28
C THR A 43 -9.93 2.24 16.89
N ASN A 44 -8.89 2.00 16.09
CA ASN A 44 -8.56 0.69 15.51
C ASN A 44 -9.68 0.05 14.68
N GLY A 45 -10.70 0.82 14.24
CA GLY A 45 -11.83 0.27 13.48
C GLY A 45 -12.88 -0.41 14.35
N MET A 46 -12.87 -0.17 15.66
CA MET A 46 -13.92 -0.59 16.60
C MET A 46 -14.94 0.53 16.76
N SER A 47 -16.02 0.48 15.98
CA SER A 47 -17.06 1.51 16.01
C SER A 47 -17.88 1.43 17.29
N VAL A 48 -18.22 2.60 17.83
CA VAL A 48 -19.06 2.73 19.02
C VAL A 48 -20.55 2.82 18.68
N GLN A 49 -20.95 3.52 17.61
CA GLN A 49 -22.35 3.60 17.15
C GLN A 49 -22.47 3.90 15.65
N GLY A 50 -23.49 3.32 15.01
CA GLY A 50 -23.98 3.66 13.67
C GLY A 50 -23.09 3.27 12.47
N MET A 51 -21.77 3.14 12.67
CA MET A 51 -20.83 2.79 11.62
C MET A 51 -20.41 1.31 11.69
N PRO A 52 -20.08 0.67 10.55
CA PRO A 52 -19.61 -0.71 10.56
C PRO A 52 -18.22 -0.82 11.19
N ASN A 53 -17.97 -1.93 11.88
CA ASN A 53 -16.64 -2.30 12.37
C ASN A 53 -15.73 -2.67 11.20
N LEU A 54 -14.48 -2.21 11.26
CA LEU A 54 -13.41 -2.61 10.35
C LEU A 54 -12.46 -3.62 11.01
N ALA A 55 -12.33 -3.54 12.35
CA ALA A 55 -11.43 -4.39 13.13
C ALA A 55 -11.73 -5.88 12.92
N GLY A 56 -10.69 -6.65 12.57
CA GLY A 56 -10.75 -8.09 12.39
C GLY A 56 -11.53 -8.56 11.17
N GLN A 57 -11.97 -7.64 10.30
CA GLN A 57 -12.60 -8.01 9.05
C GLN A 57 -11.58 -8.62 8.09
N GLN A 58 -12.02 -9.52 7.22
CA GLN A 58 -11.14 -10.17 6.25
C GLN A 58 -10.47 -9.13 5.34
N ARG A 59 -9.14 -9.22 5.17
CA ARG A 59 -8.37 -8.30 4.32
C ARG A 59 -8.96 -8.20 2.92
N ALA A 60 -9.21 -9.33 2.27
CA ALA A 60 -9.77 -9.36 0.92
C ALA A 60 -11.14 -8.67 0.83
N TYR A 61 -11.98 -8.81 1.85
CA TYR A 61 -13.25 -8.12 1.91
C TYR A 61 -13.05 -6.60 2.00
N LEU A 62 -12.16 -6.12 2.86
CA LEU A 62 -11.88 -4.69 3.00
C LEU A 62 -11.35 -4.06 1.71
N VAL A 63 -10.44 -4.76 1.01
CA VAL A 63 -9.95 -4.34 -0.31
C VAL A 63 -11.10 -4.23 -1.30
N GLN A 64 -11.93 -5.28 -1.39
CA GLN A 64 -13.08 -5.29 -2.30
C GLN A 64 -14.05 -4.14 -1.99
N GLN A 65 -14.33 -3.85 -0.72
CA GLN A 65 -15.22 -2.75 -0.35
C GLN A 65 -14.66 -1.40 -0.78
N MET A 66 -13.36 -1.15 -0.55
CA MET A 66 -12.72 0.08 -0.99
C MET A 66 -12.76 0.23 -2.52
N GLN A 67 -12.53 -0.86 -3.26
CA GLN A 67 -12.62 -0.85 -4.73
C GLN A 67 -14.05 -0.62 -5.22
N ASP A 68 -15.04 -1.27 -4.60
CA ASP A 68 -16.46 -1.10 -4.94
C ASP A 68 -16.95 0.32 -4.62
N PHE A 69 -16.47 0.94 -3.53
CA PHE A 69 -16.73 2.35 -3.24
C PHE A 69 -16.05 3.27 -4.25
N ARG A 70 -14.78 3.01 -4.59
CA ARG A 70 -14.01 3.84 -5.53
C ARG A 70 -14.63 3.86 -6.94
N THR A 71 -15.12 2.71 -7.38
CA THR A 71 -15.77 2.53 -8.71
C THR A 71 -17.24 2.92 -8.73
N GLY A 72 -17.86 3.16 -7.58
CA GLY A 72 -19.29 3.46 -7.50
C GLY A 72 -20.21 2.23 -7.51
N LYS A 73 -19.65 1.02 -7.61
CA LYS A 73 -20.41 -0.23 -7.63
C LYS A 73 -21.17 -0.48 -6.33
N ARG A 74 -20.60 -0.09 -5.19
CA ARG A 74 -21.28 -0.13 -3.88
C ARG A 74 -21.75 1.27 -3.51
N PRO A 75 -23.05 1.49 -3.23
CA PRO A 75 -23.53 2.79 -2.78
C PRO A 75 -22.94 3.14 -1.42
N ALA A 76 -22.54 4.40 -1.27
CA ALA A 76 -21.98 4.96 -0.06
C ALA A 76 -22.34 6.43 0.08
N THR A 77 -22.22 6.94 1.31
CA THR A 77 -22.23 8.37 1.59
C THR A 77 -20.87 8.97 1.19
N ILE A 78 -19.97 9.19 2.15
CA ILE A 78 -18.69 9.84 1.92
C ILE A 78 -17.61 8.90 1.37
N MET A 79 -17.79 7.57 1.54
CA MET A 79 -16.75 6.59 1.18
C MET A 79 -16.39 6.59 -0.30
N HIS A 80 -17.28 7.00 -1.21
CA HIS A 80 -16.92 7.18 -2.62
C HIS A 80 -15.78 8.17 -2.82
N GLN A 81 -15.81 9.29 -2.09
CA GLN A 81 -14.80 10.33 -2.19
C GLN A 81 -13.52 9.91 -1.48
N LEU A 82 -13.65 9.31 -0.29
CA LEU A 82 -12.49 8.83 0.46
C LEU A 82 -11.73 7.73 -0.29
N ALA A 83 -12.44 6.74 -0.86
CA ALA A 83 -11.80 5.63 -1.55
C ALA A 83 -11.04 6.05 -2.81
N LYS A 84 -11.46 7.14 -3.49
CA LYS A 84 -10.73 7.71 -4.62
C LYS A 84 -9.41 8.38 -4.24
N GLY A 85 -9.26 8.78 -2.98
CA GLY A 85 -8.05 9.41 -2.46
C GLY A 85 -6.92 8.43 -2.15
N TYR A 86 -7.18 7.12 -2.22
CA TYR A 86 -6.18 6.09 -1.91
C TYR A 86 -5.76 5.30 -3.15
N THR A 87 -4.46 5.03 -3.25
CA THR A 87 -3.90 4.10 -4.24
C THR A 87 -4.22 2.65 -3.88
N ASP A 88 -4.01 1.71 -4.81
CA ASP A 88 -4.21 0.28 -4.54
C ASP A 88 -3.31 -0.22 -3.41
N GLU A 89 -2.05 0.21 -3.39
CA GLU A 89 -1.10 -0.11 -2.32
C GLU A 89 -1.60 0.41 -0.96
N GLN A 90 -2.14 1.62 -0.91
CA GLN A 90 -2.68 2.22 0.31
C GLN A 90 -3.95 1.50 0.78
N ILE A 91 -4.82 1.09 -0.14
CA ILE A 91 -6.01 0.27 0.17
C ILE A 91 -5.58 -1.07 0.76
N GLU A 92 -4.58 -1.72 0.16
CA GLU A 92 -4.03 -2.97 0.67
C GLU A 92 -3.41 -2.80 2.05
N ALA A 93 -2.67 -1.71 2.29
CA ALA A 93 -2.08 -1.40 3.59
C ALA A 93 -3.14 -1.14 4.67
N LEU A 94 -4.20 -0.39 4.35
CA LEU A 94 -5.35 -0.16 5.23
C LEU A 94 -6.07 -1.47 5.55
N ALA A 95 -6.35 -2.29 4.54
CA ALA A 95 -7.02 -3.57 4.71
C ALA A 95 -6.19 -4.54 5.56
N ALA A 96 -4.88 -4.62 5.34
CA ALA A 96 -3.97 -5.41 6.16
C ALA A 96 -3.96 -4.92 7.61
N TYR A 97 -3.91 -3.60 7.84
CA TYR A 97 -3.94 -3.02 9.18
C TYR A 97 -5.20 -3.40 9.95
N PHE A 98 -6.39 -3.19 9.37
CA PHE A 98 -7.66 -3.46 10.06
C PHE A 98 -7.93 -4.96 10.24
N ALA A 99 -7.53 -5.80 9.29
CA ALA A 99 -7.64 -7.25 9.41
C ALA A 99 -6.81 -7.82 10.56
N ALA A 100 -5.68 -7.20 10.90
CA ALA A 100 -4.84 -7.59 12.02
C ALA A 100 -5.37 -7.13 13.38
N GLN A 101 -6.40 -6.28 13.43
CA GLN A 101 -6.99 -5.84 14.69
C GLN A 101 -7.86 -6.93 15.30
N LYS A 102 -7.98 -6.91 16.63
CA LYS A 102 -8.87 -7.83 17.34
C LYS A 102 -10.32 -7.54 16.94
N ALA A 103 -11.00 -8.56 16.40
CA ALA A 103 -12.44 -8.53 16.19
C ALA A 103 -13.19 -8.38 17.53
N ARG A 104 -14.36 -7.74 17.49
CA ARG A 104 -15.26 -7.63 18.64
C ARG A 104 -16.06 -8.90 18.86
#